data_AF-A0A2D8EUM2-F1
#
_entry.id   AF-A0A2D8EUM2-F1
#
_cell.length_a   1.000
_cell.length_b   1.000
_cell.length_c   1.000
_cell.angle_alpha   90.00
_cell.angle_beta   90.00
_cell.angle_gamma   90.00
#
_symmetry.space_group_name_H-M   'P 1'
#
loop_
_entity.id
_entity.type
_entity.pdbx_description
1 polymer ?
#
loop_
_entity_poly.entity_id
_entity_poly.type
_entity_poly.pdbx_seq_one_letter_code
_entity_poly.pdbx_strand_id
1 'polypeptide(L)'
;MSTDKFLDLPKTDETQQATPEEYYFSRSKNTWIMVSDMSDMHVRRAFKRLLRMIRLNQLVEINDVHKGSFEKIDIRNEIESIETHINNIKSKVQE
;
A
#
# COMPACT_ATOMS: atom_id res chain seq x y z
N MET A 1 -33.43 -15.24 8.83
CA MET A 1 -32.71 -13.96 9.04
C MET A 1 -31.23 -14.29 8.97
N SER A 2 -30.61 -14.03 7.82
CA SER A 2 -29.30 -14.57 7.47
C SER A 2 -28.21 -13.56 7.79
N THR A 3 -27.45 -13.86 8.85
CA THR A 3 -25.98 -13.73 8.91
C THR A 3 -25.35 -12.48 8.29
N ASP A 4 -25.55 -11.32 8.90
CA ASP A 4 -24.57 -10.24 8.85
C ASP A 4 -23.39 -10.63 9.77
N LYS A 5 -22.53 -11.53 9.30
CA LYS A 5 -21.18 -11.67 9.81
C LYS A 5 -20.44 -10.39 9.41
N PHE A 6 -20.65 -9.34 10.18
CA PHE A 6 -19.85 -8.13 10.16
C PHE A 6 -18.39 -8.59 10.19
N LEU A 7 -17.63 -8.23 9.16
CA LEU A 7 -16.21 -8.56 9.05
C LEU A 7 -15.51 -8.15 10.34
N ASP A 8 -15.27 -9.12 11.24
CA ASP A 8 -14.41 -8.99 12.42
C ASP A 8 -12.97 -8.88 11.92
N LEU A 9 -12.66 -7.73 11.34
CA LEU A 9 -11.30 -7.29 11.07
C LEU A 9 -10.60 -7.22 12.43
N PRO A 10 -9.39 -7.79 12.57
CA PRO A 10 -8.71 -7.83 13.84
C PRO A 10 -8.53 -6.41 14.40
N LYS A 11 -8.93 -6.21 15.66
CA LYS A 11 -8.85 -4.93 16.41
C LYS A 11 -7.41 -4.40 16.61
N THR A 12 -6.42 -5.10 16.08
CA THR A 12 -5.00 -4.71 16.04
C THR A 12 -4.66 -3.87 14.82
N ASP A 13 -5.60 -3.64 13.90
CA ASP A 13 -5.40 -2.69 12.80
C ASP A 13 -5.25 -1.30 13.42
N GLU A 14 -3.99 -0.84 13.49
CA GLU A 14 -3.64 0.46 14.08
C GLU A 14 -4.48 1.57 13.45
N THR A 15 -4.95 1.42 12.19
CA THR A 15 -5.82 2.37 11.47
C THR A 15 -7.19 2.57 12.11
N GLN A 16 -7.60 1.73 13.07
CA GLN A 16 -8.83 1.87 13.84
C GLN A 16 -8.68 2.67 15.15
N GLN A 17 -7.45 3.05 15.52
CA GLN A 17 -7.23 3.90 16.69
C GLN A 17 -7.81 5.31 16.48
N ALA A 18 -8.25 5.95 17.57
CA ALA A 18 -8.70 7.32 17.58
C ALA A 18 -7.57 8.23 17.06
N THR A 19 -7.74 8.71 15.84
CA THR A 19 -6.82 9.65 15.20
C THR A 19 -7.10 11.05 15.74
N PRO A 20 -6.05 11.89 15.91
CA PRO A 20 -6.22 13.27 16.31
C PRO A 20 -7.22 14.00 15.41
N GLU A 21 -7.81 15.09 15.90
CA GLU A 21 -8.61 15.94 15.03
C GLU A 21 -7.71 16.58 13.98
N GLU A 22 -8.07 16.37 12.71
CA GLU A 22 -7.31 16.80 11.55
C GLU A 22 -8.14 17.82 10.75
N TYR A 23 -7.45 18.82 10.23
CA TYR A 23 -8.01 19.80 9.31
C TYR A 23 -7.69 19.39 7.88
N TYR A 24 -8.61 19.66 6.96
CA TYR A 24 -8.34 19.60 5.53
C TYR A 24 -8.69 20.93 4.88
N PHE A 25 -7.96 21.28 3.81
CA PHE A 25 -8.27 22.46 3.03
C PHE A 25 -9.37 22.13 2.02
N SER A 26 -10.54 22.74 2.19
CA SER A 26 -11.63 22.64 1.23
C SER A 26 -11.42 23.64 0.10
N ARG A 27 -11.14 23.14 -1.12
CA ARG A 27 -11.00 23.99 -2.30
C ARG A 27 -12.28 24.75 -2.66
N SER A 28 -13.44 24.13 -2.50
CA SER A 28 -14.73 24.75 -2.83
C SER A 28 -15.10 25.86 -1.85
N LYS A 29 -14.73 25.72 -0.58
CA LYS A 29 -14.98 26.73 0.48
C LYS A 29 -13.78 27.64 0.73
N ASN A 30 -12.65 27.40 0.06
CA ASN A 30 -11.38 28.11 0.19
C ASN A 30 -10.94 28.31 1.66
N THR A 31 -11.15 27.30 2.51
CA THR A 31 -10.87 27.37 3.95
C THR A 31 -10.48 26.01 4.51
N TRP A 32 -9.78 26.03 5.64
CA TRP A 32 -9.53 24.85 6.46
C TRP A 32 -10.79 24.45 7.22
N ILE A 33 -11.13 23.17 7.19
CA ILE A 33 -12.33 22.59 7.81
C ILE A 33 -11.91 21.38 8.62
N MET A 34 -12.51 21.20 9.79
CA MET A 34 -12.28 20.00 10.59
C MET A 34 -12.93 18.79 9.93
N VAL A 35 -12.23 17.66 9.94
CA VAL A 35 -12.82 16.40 9.47
C VAL A 35 -14.02 15.99 10.34
N SER A 36 -14.05 16.39 11.62
CA SER A 36 -15.22 16.23 12.51
C SER A 36 -16.46 17.04 12.08
N ASP A 37 -16.31 18.06 11.23
CA ASP A 37 -17.44 18.83 10.70
C ASP A 37 -18.15 18.14 9.52
N MET A 38 -17.62 17.04 9.00
CA MET A 38 -18.30 16.26 7.96
C MET A 38 -19.62 15.69 8.51
N SER A 39 -20.69 15.65 7.72
CA SER A 39 -21.97 15.09 8.18
C SER A 39 -21.97 13.56 8.16
N ASP A 40 -21.40 12.97 7.13
CA ASP A 40 -21.38 11.52 6.91
C ASP A 40 -20.25 10.82 7.68
N MET A 41 -20.60 9.82 8.48
CA MET A 41 -19.67 9.05 9.31
C MET A 41 -18.70 8.19 8.50
N HIS A 42 -19.17 7.59 7.41
CA HIS A 42 -18.35 6.73 6.54
C HIS A 42 -17.36 7.57 5.73
N VAL A 43 -17.80 8.73 5.22
CA VAL A 43 -16.93 9.68 4.54
C VAL A 43 -15.85 10.18 5.51
N ARG A 44 -16.25 10.59 6.72
CA ARG A 44 -15.31 11.01 7.77
C ARG A 44 -14.27 9.94 8.07
N ARG A 45 -14.70 8.68 8.24
CA ARG A 45 -13.82 7.55 8.57
C ARG A 45 -12.85 7.25 7.43
N ALA A 46 -13.33 7.17 6.19
CA ALA A 46 -12.49 6.95 5.03
C ALA A 46 -11.46 8.06 4.85
N PHE A 47 -11.88 9.31 5.06
CA PHE A 47 -11.02 10.47 4.91
C PHE A 47 -9.94 10.57 5.98
N LYS A 48 -10.27 10.31 7.27
CA LYS A 48 -9.25 10.17 8.34
C LYS A 48 -8.23 9.07 8.03
N ARG A 49 -8.69 7.93 7.48
CA ARG A 49 -7.78 6.84 7.07
C ARG A 49 -6.81 7.30 5.98
N LEU A 50 -7.29 8.03 4.97
CA LEU A 50 -6.47 8.58 3.90
C LEU A 50 -5.41 9.55 4.45
N LEU A 51 -5.82 10.53 5.26
CA LEU A 51 -4.90 11.51 5.85
C LEU A 51 -3.82 10.84 6.71
N ARG A 52 -4.20 9.82 7.48
CA ARG A 52 -3.25 9.00 8.23
C ARG A 52 -2.25 8.28 7.32
N MET A 53 -2.72 7.67 6.23
CA MET A 53 -1.82 6.98 5.29
C MET A 53 -0.83 7.95 4.64
N ILE A 54 -1.27 9.18 4.33
CA ILE A 54 -0.38 10.25 3.86
C ILE A 54 0.65 10.60 4.93
N ARG A 55 0.22 10.85 6.18
CA ARG A 55 1.10 11.22 7.30
C ARG A 55 2.15 10.15 7.62
N LEU A 56 1.80 8.88 7.46
CA LEU A 56 2.70 7.74 7.68
C LEU A 56 3.54 7.37 6.45
N ASN A 57 3.46 8.14 5.35
CA ASN A 57 4.09 7.82 4.07
C ASN A 57 3.77 6.39 3.58
N GLN A 58 2.55 5.91 3.87
CA GLN A 58 2.06 4.58 3.47
C GLN A 58 1.31 4.61 2.14
N LEU A 59 1.07 5.80 1.57
CA LEU A 59 0.58 5.91 0.20
C LEU A 59 1.74 5.63 -0.76
N VAL A 60 1.79 4.42 -1.29
CA VAL A 60 2.65 4.10 -2.43
C VAL A 60 1.98 4.66 -3.67
N GLU A 61 2.61 5.62 -4.34
CA GLU A 61 2.13 6.06 -5.65
C GLU A 61 2.13 4.86 -6.61
N ILE A 62 1.14 4.75 -7.50
CA ILE A 62 1.04 3.64 -8.48
C ILE A 62 2.36 3.49 -9.27
N ASN A 63 3.07 4.60 -9.48
CA ASN A 63 4.37 4.65 -10.15
C ASN A 63 5.52 4.01 -9.34
N ASP A 64 5.41 3.89 -8.01
CA ASP A 64 6.44 3.32 -7.14
C ASP A 64 6.27 1.81 -6.92
N VAL A 65 5.09 1.24 -7.17
CA VAL A 65 4.83 -0.21 -7.11
C VAL A 65 5.69 -0.98 -8.13
N HIS A 66 6.01 -0.33 -9.26
CA HIS A 66 6.68 -0.96 -10.37
C HIS A 66 8.21 -0.84 -10.36
N LYS A 67 8.79 0.16 -9.68
CA LYS A 67 10.24 0.40 -9.72
C LYS A 67 11.07 -0.78 -9.18
N GLY A 68 10.62 -1.41 -8.10
CA GLY A 68 11.32 -2.58 -7.52
C GLY A 68 10.95 -3.92 -8.16
N SER A 69 9.92 -3.98 -9.01
CA SER A 69 9.47 -5.24 -9.64
C SER A 69 10.23 -5.53 -10.93
N PHE A 70 10.52 -4.50 -11.73
CA PHE A 70 11.26 -4.67 -12.98
C PHE A 70 12.72 -5.03 -12.72
N GLU A 71 13.40 -4.33 -11.79
CA GLU A 71 14.78 -4.65 -11.40
C GLU A 71 14.93 -6.08 -10.87
N LYS A 72 13.94 -6.59 -10.12
CA LYS A 72 13.95 -7.97 -9.64
C LYS A 72 13.78 -9.00 -10.76
N ILE A 73 13.01 -8.67 -11.79
CA ILE A 73 12.82 -9.54 -12.96
C ILE A 73 14.12 -9.59 -13.77
N ASP A 74 14.75 -8.44 -14.00
CA ASP A 74 16.01 -8.35 -14.74
C ASP A 74 17.14 -9.11 -14.03
N ILE A 75 17.27 -8.93 -12.71
CA ILE A 75 18.25 -9.69 -11.89
C ILE A 75 17.95 -11.20 -11.94
N ARG A 76 16.67 -11.60 -11.90
CA ARG A 76 16.29 -13.02 -11.97
C ARG A 76 16.66 -13.64 -13.31
N ASN A 77 16.41 -12.93 -14.41
CA ASN A 77 16.77 -13.40 -15.75
C ASN A 77 18.28 -13.55 -15.90
N GLU A 78 19.06 -12.63 -15.32
CA GLU A 78 20.52 -12.71 -15.33
C GLU A 78 21.04 -13.92 -14.52
N ILE A 79 20.42 -14.20 -13.36
CA ILE A 79 20.75 -15.40 -12.57
C ILE A 79 20.49 -16.69 -13.38
N GLU A 80 19.33 -16.80 -14.05
CA GLU A 80 19.00 -17.97 -14.89
C GLU A 80 20.00 -18.15 -16.05
N SER A 81 20.45 -17.03 -16.64
CA SER A 81 21.47 -17.02 -17.70
C SER A 81 22.82 -17.55 -17.18
N ILE A 82 23.26 -17.09 -16.00
CA ILE A 82 24.50 -17.54 -15.36
C ILE A 82 24.42 -19.03 -15.00
N GLU A 83 23.32 -19.49 -14.42
CA GLU A 83 23.12 -20.90 -14.08
C GLU A 83 23.19 -21.80 -15.33
N THR A 84 22.54 -21.37 -16.41
CA THR A 84 22.58 -22.07 -17.70
C THR A 84 24.01 -22.14 -18.24
N HIS A 85 24.77 -21.05 -18.17
CA HIS A 85 26.17 -21.02 -18.60
C HIS A 85 27.06 -21.97 -17.77
N ILE A 86 26.89 -21.98 -16.45
CA ILE A 86 27.60 -22.88 -15.55
C ILE A 86 27.29 -24.34 -15.89
N ASN A 87 26.02 -24.68 -16.15
CA ASN A 87 25.62 -26.04 -16.52
C ASN A 87 26.26 -26.48 -17.85
N ASN A 88 26.34 -25.57 -18.83
CA ASN A 88 27.01 -25.83 -20.11
C ASN A 88 28.54 -26.03 -19.97
N ILE A 89 29.17 -25.39 -19.00
CA ILE A 89 30.59 -25.62 -18.71
C ILE A 89 30.75 -26.97 -18.01
N LYS A 90 29.92 -27.26 -17.00
CA LYS A 90 29.96 -28.53 -16.26
C LYS A 90 29.76 -29.73 -17.17
N SER A 91 28.85 -29.65 -18.14
CA SER A 91 28.62 -30.74 -19.10
C SER A 91 29.84 -31.03 -19.99
N LYS A 92 30.65 -30.02 -20.32
CA LYS A 92 31.90 -30.17 -21.09
C LYS A 92 33.09 -30.66 -20.28
N VAL A 93 33.01 -30.60 -18.95
CA VAL A 93 34.06 -31.03 -18.02
C VAL A 93 33.79 -32.43 -17.47
N GLN A 94 32.54 -32.89 -17.52
CA GLN A 94 32.12 -34.23 -17.11
C GLN A 94 32.17 -35.28 -18.24
N GLU A 95 32.60 -34.89 -19.44
CA GLU A 95 33.14 -35.78 -20.50
C GLU A 95 34.65 -35.93 -20.34
#